data_AF-A0A3M1G310-F1
#
_entry.id   AF-A0A3M1G310-F1
#
_cell.length_a   1.000
_cell.length_b   1.000
_cell.length_c   1.000
_cell.angle_alpha   90.00
_cell.angle_beta   90.00
_cell.angle_gamma   90.00
#
_symmetry.space_group_name_H-M   'P 1'
#
loop_
_entity.id
_entity.type
_entity.pdbx_description
1 polymer ?
#
loop_
_entity_poly.entity_id
_entity_poly.type
_entity_poly.pdbx_seq_one_letter_code
_entity_poly.pdbx_strand_id
1 'polypeptide(L)'
;MKFAVIDQTDAKPAPREGLMAVDLILHDGTRLHGGLAVPAGADALALLNDAAAFFALYVDNGERLLIAKAAVAVCRAGAGDS
;
A
#
# COMPACT_ATOMS: atom_id res chain seq x y z
N MET A 1 21.43 -27.01 -17.33
CA MET A 1 19.98 -26.73 -17.26
C MET A 1 19.80 -25.25 -17.58
N LYS A 2 19.01 -24.90 -18.59
CA LYS A 2 18.86 -23.52 -19.07
C LYS A 2 17.57 -22.96 -18.46
N PHE A 3 17.69 -22.06 -17.50
CA PHE A 3 16.53 -21.39 -16.89
C PHE A 3 16.07 -20.28 -17.83
N ALA A 4 14.79 -20.29 -18.19
CA ALA A 4 14.16 -19.20 -18.92
C ALA A 4 14.00 -18.02 -17.95
N VAL A 5 14.65 -16.89 -18.27
CA VAL A 5 14.36 -15.61 -17.64
C VAL A 5 12.99 -15.18 -18.14
N ILE A 6 12.02 -15.07 -17.22
CA ILE A 6 10.73 -14.45 -17.52
C ILE A 6 10.97 -12.95 -17.48
N ASP A 7 10.90 -12.33 -18.65
CA ASP A 7 10.77 -10.89 -18.83
C ASP A 7 9.48 -10.46 -18.12
N GLN A 8 9.61 -9.85 -16.93
CA GLN A 8 8.49 -9.18 -16.27
C GLN A 8 8.29 -7.86 -17.01
N THR A 9 7.44 -7.93 -18.02
CA THR A 9 6.86 -6.76 -18.66
C THR A 9 6.30 -5.83 -17.59
N ASP A 10 6.74 -4.59 -17.68
CA ASP A 10 6.41 -3.39 -16.90
C ASP A 10 4.90 -3.08 -16.98
N ALA A 11 4.09 -3.93 -16.37
CA ALA A 11 2.66 -3.70 -16.21
C ALA A 11 2.47 -3.04 -14.84
N LYS A 12 2.62 -1.71 -14.79
CA LYS A 12 2.08 -0.91 -13.67
C LYS A 12 0.61 -1.32 -13.51
N PRO A 13 0.19 -1.94 -12.39
CA PRO A 13 -1.19 -2.35 -12.24
C PRO A 13 -2.08 -1.11 -12.33
N ALA A 14 -3.18 -1.24 -13.05
CA ALA A 14 -4.18 -0.21 -13.10
C ALA A 14 -4.62 0.14 -11.66
N PRO A 15 -4.79 1.43 -11.33
CA PRO A 15 -5.30 1.83 -10.02
C PRO A 15 -6.64 1.15 -9.78
N ARG A 16 -6.73 0.34 -8.72
CA ARG A 16 -8.00 -0.28 -8.34
C ARG A 16 -8.90 0.83 -7.82
N GLU A 17 -10.04 1.05 -8.48
CA GLU A 17 -11.04 2.04 -8.06
C GLU A 17 -11.40 1.82 -6.59
N GLY A 18 -11.47 2.92 -5.83
CA GLY A 18 -11.79 2.88 -4.39
C GLY A 18 -10.60 2.61 -3.45
N LEU A 19 -9.36 2.58 -3.97
CA LEU A 19 -8.16 2.59 -3.13
C LEU A 19 -7.54 3.99 -3.05
N MET A 20 -7.15 4.37 -1.84
CA MET A 20 -6.39 5.58 -1.58
C MET A 20 -4.91 5.29 -1.67
N ALA A 21 -4.19 5.99 -2.56
CA ALA A 21 -2.75 5.84 -2.69
C ALA A 21 -2.02 6.29 -1.42
N VAL A 22 -1.08 5.48 -0.95
CA VAL A 22 -0.25 5.77 0.22
C VAL A 22 1.20 5.38 0.01
N ASP A 23 2.08 6.15 0.63
CA ASP A 23 3.45 5.75 0.93
C ASP A 23 3.58 5.39 2.41
N LEU A 24 4.04 4.18 2.69
CA LEU A 24 4.37 3.74 4.04
C LEU A 24 5.88 3.65 4.22
N ILE A 25 6.35 4.14 5.36
CA ILE A 25 7.71 3.95 5.84
C ILE A 25 7.62 3.15 7.13
N LEU A 26 8.24 1.97 7.15
CA LEU A 26 8.29 1.10 8.32
C LEU A 26 9.47 1.49 9.24
N HIS A 27 9.46 1.01 10.49
CA HIS A 27 10.52 1.30 11.47
C HIS A 27 11.92 0.79 11.07
N ASP A 28 12.00 -0.23 10.23
CA ASP A 28 13.26 -0.74 9.68
C ASP A 28 13.77 0.08 8.48
N GLY A 29 13.04 1.11 8.07
CA GLY A 29 13.33 1.96 6.92
C GLY A 29 12.76 1.44 5.60
N THR A 30 12.12 0.27 5.58
CA THR A 30 11.44 -0.28 4.40
C THR A 30 10.35 0.68 3.91
N ARG A 31 10.29 0.89 2.60
CA ARG A 31 9.27 1.73 1.96
C ARG A 31 8.32 0.88 1.13
N LEU A 32 7.02 1.07 1.34
CA LEU A 32 5.98 0.39 0.58
C LEU A 32 5.09 1.45 -0.07
N HIS A 33 4.86 1.30 -1.37
CA HIS A 33 3.87 2.07 -2.11
C HIS A 33 2.67 1.16 -2.42
N GLY A 34 1.47 1.70 -2.29
CA GLY A 34 0.27 0.96 -2.63
C GLY A 34 -1.02 1.70 -2.33
N GLY A 35 -2.12 0.97 -2.35
CA GLY A 35 -3.45 1.46 -2.05
C GLY A 35 -4.01 0.94 -0.73
N LEU A 36 -4.62 1.81 0.07
CA LEU A 36 -5.47 1.46 1.20
C LEU A 36 -6.94 1.43 0.76
N ALA A 37 -7.66 0.38 1.15
CA ALA A 37 -9.10 0.38 1.05
C ALA A 37 -9.66 1.22 2.21
N VAL A 38 -10.11 2.42 1.88
CA VAL A 38 -10.70 3.34 2.86
C VAL A 38 -12.22 3.35 2.65
N PRO A 39 -13.04 3.23 3.70
CA PRO A 39 -14.49 3.37 3.58
C PRO A 39 -14.85 4.70 2.88
N ALA A 40 -15.92 4.70 2.07
CA ALA A 40 -16.36 5.89 1.37
C ALA A 40 -16.56 7.07 2.35
N GLY A 41 -15.89 8.19 2.09
CA GLY A 41 -15.93 9.39 2.93
C GLY A 41 -15.04 9.37 4.17
N ALA A 42 -14.28 8.29 4.42
CA ALA A 42 -13.23 8.27 5.43
C ALA A 42 -11.87 8.66 4.84
N ASP A 43 -10.99 9.20 5.67
CA ASP A 43 -9.60 9.48 5.35
C ASP A 43 -8.71 8.30 5.79
N ALA A 44 -7.59 8.05 5.10
CA ALA A 44 -6.58 7.08 5.55
C ALA A 44 -6.12 7.35 6.98
N LEU A 45 -6.12 8.62 7.40
CA LEU A 45 -5.80 9.00 8.77
C LEU A 45 -6.77 8.37 9.80
N ALA A 46 -8.05 8.23 9.46
CA ALA A 46 -9.03 7.59 10.33
C ALA A 46 -8.75 6.08 10.46
N LEU A 47 -8.38 5.42 9.35
CA LEU A 47 -8.03 4.00 9.34
C LEU A 47 -6.77 3.71 10.16
N LEU A 48 -5.78 4.59 10.10
CA LEU A 48 -4.56 4.46 10.90
C LEU A 48 -4.80 4.73 12.39
N ASN A 49 -5.72 5.63 12.73
CA ASN A 49 -6.01 5.97 14.12
C ASN A 49 -7.11 5.11 14.78
N ASP A 50 -7.73 4.17 14.06
CA ASP A 50 -8.73 3.29 14.67
C ASP A 50 -8.11 2.28 15.66
N ALA A 51 -8.97 1.54 16.37
CA ALA A 51 -8.58 0.55 17.38
C ALA A 51 -8.00 -0.75 16.79
N ALA A 52 -8.07 -0.98 15.48
CA ALA A 52 -7.54 -2.19 14.86
C ALA A 52 -6.01 -2.14 14.85
N ALA A 53 -5.37 -3.25 15.23
CA ALA A 53 -3.91 -3.35 15.26
C ALA A 53 -3.28 -3.51 13.86
N PHE A 54 -4.08 -3.89 12.86
CA PHE A 54 -3.63 -4.20 11.51
C PHE A 54 -4.53 -3.55 10.46
N PHE A 55 -3.98 -3.32 9.28
CA PHE A 55 -4.74 -2.91 8.10
C PHE A 55 -4.22 -3.63 6.84
N ALA A 56 -5.07 -3.71 5.81
CA ALA A 56 -4.69 -4.30 4.54
C ALA A 56 -4.10 -3.24 3.60
N LEU A 57 -2.94 -3.54 3.03
CA LEU A 57 -2.29 -2.74 1.98
C LEU A 57 -2.29 -3.54 0.68
N TYR A 58 -2.69 -2.90 -0.41
CA TYR A 58 -2.57 -3.44 -1.76
C TYR A 58 -1.35 -2.83 -2.41
N VAL A 59 -0.27 -3.60 -2.54
CA VAL A 59 0.98 -3.11 -3.12
C VAL A 59 0.97 -3.19 -4.65
N ASP A 60 1.81 -2.40 -5.28
CA ASP A 60 1.89 -2.27 -6.74
C ASP A 60 2.33 -3.54 -7.48
N ASN A 61 2.81 -4.57 -6.79
CA ASN A 61 3.06 -5.88 -7.43
C ASN A 61 1.79 -6.75 -7.50
N GLY A 62 0.64 -6.22 -7.07
CA GLY A 62 -0.65 -6.91 -7.03
C GLY A 62 -0.90 -7.73 -5.76
N GLU A 63 0.09 -7.81 -4.86
CA GLU A 63 -0.05 -8.51 -3.59
C GLU A 63 -0.92 -7.74 -2.58
N ARG A 64 -1.48 -8.49 -1.64
CA ARG A 64 -2.21 -7.95 -0.50
C ARG A 64 -1.45 -8.28 0.78
N LEU A 65 -0.96 -7.26 1.45
CA LEU A 65 -0.22 -7.37 2.70
C LEU A 65 -1.13 -7.02 3.88
N LEU A 66 -0.99 -7.74 4.99
CA LEU A 66 -1.55 -7.34 6.27
C LEU A 66 -0.44 -6.67 7.08
N ILE A 67 -0.57 -5.35 7.27
CA ILE A 67 0.46 -4.53 7.91
C ILE A 67 0.04 -4.26 9.36
N ALA A 68 0.95 -4.51 10.29
CA ALA A 68 0.79 -4.09 11.68
C ALA A 68 1.00 -2.58 11.78
N LYS A 69 0.08 -1.84 12.41
CA LYS A 69 0.23 -0.38 12.59
C LYS A 69 1.48 -0.01 13.38
N ALA A 70 1.81 -0.83 14.38
CA ALA A 70 3.01 -0.65 15.20
C ALA A 70 4.33 -0.80 14.41
N ALA A 71 4.30 -1.33 13.18
CA ALA A 71 5.47 -1.40 12.31
C ALA A 71 5.64 -0.13 11.45
N VAL A 72 4.59 0.70 11.34
CA VAL A 72 4.57 1.90 10.49
C VAL A 72 5.14 3.07 11.27
N ALA A 73 6.26 3.61 10.80
CA ALA A 73 6.84 4.83 11.33
C ALA A 73 6.16 6.08 10.76
N VAL A 74 5.86 6.08 9.46
CA VAL A 74 5.21 7.20 8.76
C VAL A 74 4.27 6.65 7.70
N CYS A 75 3.07 7.23 7.61
CA CYS A 75 2.19 7.06 6.46
C CYS A 75 1.97 8.42 5.79
N ARG A 76 2.16 8.49 4.48
CA ARG A 76 1.80 9.65 3.67
C ARG A 76 0.63 9.26 2.80
N ALA A 77 -0.50 9.86 3.09
CA ALA A 77 -1.66 9.89 2.22
C ALA A 77 -1.33 10.69 0.97
N GLY A 78 -1.30 10.06 -0.20
CA GLY A 78 -1.17 10.76 -1.46
C GLY A 78 -2.49 11.45 -1.78
N ALA A 79 -2.50 12.79 -1.80
CA ALA A 79 -3.26 13.46 -2.85
C ALA A 79 -2.62 13.01 -4.16
N GLY A 80 -3.37 12.34 -5.05
CA GLY A 80 -2.85 12.06 -6.38
C GLY A 80 -2.30 13.36 -6.96
N ASP A 81 -1.06 13.35 -7.42
CA ASP A 81 -0.42 14.53 -7.99
C ASP A 81 -1.33 15.14 -9.07
N SER A 82 -1.41 16.46 -9.00
CA SER A 82 -2.08 17.34 -9.97
C SER A 82 -1.41 17.29 -11.34
#